data_AF-A0A359ECE1-F1
#
_entry.id   AF-A0A359ECE1-F1
#
_cell.length_a   1.000
_cell.length_b   1.000
_cell.length_c   1.000
_cell.angle_alpha   90.00
_cell.angle_beta   90.00
_cell.angle_gamma   90.00
#
_symmetry.space_group_name_H-M   'P 1'
#
loop_
_entity.id
_entity.type
_entity.pdbx_description
1 polymer ?
#
loop_
_entity_poly.entity_id
_entity_poly.type
_entity_poly.pdbx_seq_one_letter_code
_entity_poly.pdbx_strand_id
1 'polypeptide(L)'
;MHLREPGQTHKEDFSSGTAAALSGGVTTVLAMPNTKPPLVDADSFQLALDAAAQKAYCDYGIFAGANLTNAAEIPAVAPHAAGLKMYLDVTFGPLLLDDTTAWMQHFEHWPTARPIVAHAEGANIPALIFVANLFNRPVHICHVARRAEIEMIRAAKEKGYPVTCEVGPHHLFLSSDDFERLSQNGKYPGRKEV
;
A
#
# COMPACT_ATOMS: atom_id res chain seq x y z
N MET A 1 -0.69 -3.16 6.63
CA MET A 1 -0.39 -2.54 7.94
C MET A 1 0.84 -1.65 7.83
N HIS A 2 0.93 -0.58 8.61
CA HIS A 2 2.14 0.27 8.67
C HIS A 2 2.84 0.09 10.02
N LEU A 3 3.89 -0.74 10.06
CA LEU A 3 4.59 -1.11 11.29
C LEU A 3 5.73 -0.15 11.69
N ARG A 4 6.04 0.85 10.84
CA ARG A 4 6.93 2.00 11.13
C ARG A 4 8.39 1.66 11.45
N GLU A 5 8.77 0.40 11.42
CA GLU A 5 10.15 -0.07 11.56
C GLU A 5 10.68 -0.57 10.20
N PRO A 6 11.83 -0.06 9.72
CA PRO A 6 12.82 0.78 10.43
C PRO A 6 12.47 2.27 10.61
N GLY A 7 13.06 2.87 11.65
CA GLY A 7 13.30 4.31 11.83
C GLY A 7 12.21 5.16 12.46
N GLN A 8 10.98 4.68 12.60
CA GLN A 8 9.89 5.41 13.30
C GLN A 8 9.29 4.58 14.44
N THR A 9 10.13 3.81 15.14
CA THR A 9 9.74 2.85 16.18
C THR A 9 9.03 3.45 17.40
N HIS A 10 9.16 4.77 17.62
CA HIS A 10 8.39 5.48 18.65
C HIS A 10 6.88 5.57 18.35
N LYS A 11 6.47 5.34 17.08
CA LYS A 11 5.06 5.32 16.68
C LYS A 11 4.46 3.92 16.77
N GLU A 12 5.21 2.94 16.28
CA GLU A 12 4.90 1.51 16.28
C GLU A 12 6.18 0.76 15.87
N ASP A 13 6.33 -0.50 16.26
CA ASP A 13 7.39 -1.38 15.73
C ASP A 13 6.85 -2.79 15.44
N PHE A 14 7.69 -3.72 14.97
CA PHE A 14 7.21 -5.07 14.66
C PHE A 14 6.67 -5.81 15.90
N SER A 15 7.22 -5.55 17.09
CA SER A 15 6.77 -6.19 18.33
C SER A 15 5.40 -5.63 18.73
N SER A 16 5.28 -4.32 18.90
CA SER A 16 4.03 -3.71 19.35
C SER A 16 2.90 -3.88 18.33
N GLY A 17 3.20 -3.71 17.04
CA GLY A 17 2.20 -3.81 15.99
C GLY A 17 1.68 -5.24 15.75
N THR A 18 2.54 -6.27 15.81
CA THR A 18 2.08 -7.66 15.67
C THR A 18 1.38 -8.18 16.93
N ALA A 19 1.76 -7.69 18.12
CA ALA A 19 1.01 -7.95 19.35
C ALA A 19 -0.41 -7.37 19.26
N ALA A 20 -0.55 -6.14 18.75
CA ALA A 20 -1.84 -5.52 18.49
C ALA A 20 -2.66 -6.32 17.46
N ALA A 21 -2.02 -6.81 16.39
CA ALA A 21 -2.67 -7.66 15.40
C ALA A 21 -3.25 -8.94 16.02
N LEU A 22 -2.46 -9.67 16.81
CA LEU A 22 -2.93 -10.88 17.51
C LEU A 22 -4.06 -10.58 18.50
N SER A 23 -3.97 -9.45 19.21
CA SER A 23 -5.03 -9.00 20.12
C SER A 23 -6.35 -8.72 19.38
N GLY A 24 -6.27 -8.33 18.10
CA GLY A 24 -7.41 -8.18 17.19
C GLY A 24 -7.83 -9.46 16.45
N GLY A 25 -7.22 -10.61 16.75
CA GLY A 25 -7.51 -11.89 16.09
C GLY A 25 -6.87 -12.06 14.71
N VAL A 26 -5.90 -11.22 14.34
CA VAL A 26 -5.17 -11.29 13.06
C VAL A 26 -3.86 -12.06 13.25
N THR A 27 -3.71 -13.19 12.56
CA THR A 27 -2.53 -14.07 12.66
C THR A 27 -1.49 -13.83 11.59
N THR A 28 -1.81 -13.07 10.55
CA THR A 28 -0.87 -12.75 9.47
C THR A 28 -1.02 -11.29 9.03
N VAL A 29 0.09 -10.56 8.96
CA VAL A 29 0.09 -9.14 8.56
C VAL A 29 0.97 -8.88 7.34
N LEU A 30 0.55 -7.94 6.48
CA LEU A 30 1.38 -7.45 5.38
C LEU A 30 1.86 -6.02 5.67
N ALA A 31 3.16 -5.86 5.88
CA ALA A 31 3.80 -4.59 6.25
C ALA A 31 4.09 -3.73 5.00
N MET A 32 3.66 -2.47 5.04
CA MET A 32 3.83 -1.49 3.97
C MET A 32 5.24 -0.87 3.98
N PRO A 33 5.81 -0.49 2.81
CA PRO A 33 7.22 -0.15 2.67
C PRO A 33 7.59 1.31 2.98
N ASN A 34 6.63 2.14 3.39
CA ASN A 34 6.84 3.57 3.65
C ASN A 34 7.39 3.83 5.07
N THR A 35 8.46 3.11 5.40
CA THR A 35 9.28 3.23 6.61
C THR A 35 10.35 4.32 6.44
N LYS A 36 11.30 4.42 7.38
CA LYS A 36 12.44 5.34 7.26
C LYS A 36 13.77 4.58 7.54
N PRO A 37 14.57 4.22 6.52
CA PRO A 37 14.36 4.47 5.09
C PRO A 37 13.14 3.69 4.54
N PRO A 38 12.54 4.16 3.44
CA PRO A 38 11.53 3.38 2.72
C PRO A 38 12.18 2.14 2.08
N LEU A 39 11.42 1.05 1.93
CA LEU A 39 11.91 -0.25 1.47
C LEU A 39 11.97 -0.31 -0.07
N VAL A 40 12.90 0.43 -0.68
CA VAL A 40 12.99 0.68 -2.13
C VAL A 40 14.20 0.04 -2.81
N ASP A 41 15.00 -0.71 -2.05
CA ASP A 41 16.20 -1.41 -2.51
C ASP A 41 16.47 -2.63 -1.61
N ALA A 42 17.46 -3.45 -1.94
CA ALA A 42 17.80 -4.66 -1.20
C ALA A 42 18.24 -4.37 0.25
N ASP A 43 19.02 -3.31 0.45
CA ASP A 43 19.58 -2.98 1.77
C ASP A 43 18.47 -2.53 2.73
N SER A 44 17.63 -1.59 2.31
CA SER A 44 16.48 -1.14 3.10
C SER A 44 15.50 -2.28 3.36
N PHE A 45 15.26 -3.15 2.38
CA PHE A 45 14.39 -4.31 2.53
C PHE A 45 14.95 -5.31 3.55
N GLN A 46 16.26 -5.57 3.55
CA GLN A 46 16.91 -6.46 4.50
C GLN A 46 16.78 -5.95 5.95
N LEU A 47 16.89 -4.63 6.18
CA LEU A 47 16.67 -4.05 7.50
C LEU A 47 15.29 -4.38 8.07
N ALA A 48 14.25 -4.37 7.23
CA ALA A 48 12.89 -4.71 7.65
C ALA A 48 12.72 -6.22 7.89
N LEU A 49 13.36 -7.07 7.08
CA LEU A 49 13.37 -8.52 7.30
C LEU A 49 14.01 -8.89 8.63
N ASP A 50 15.17 -8.31 8.94
CA ASP A 50 15.89 -8.58 10.19
C ASP A 50 15.09 -8.13 11.40
N ALA A 51 14.47 -6.94 11.34
CA ALA A 51 13.61 -6.44 12.39
C ALA A 51 12.38 -7.34 12.61
N ALA A 52 11.71 -7.75 11.53
CA ALA A 52 10.55 -8.62 11.60
C ALA A 52 10.91 -10.00 12.18
N ALA A 53 12.01 -10.60 11.73
CA ALA A 53 12.47 -11.91 12.19
C ALA A 53 12.79 -11.94 13.70
N GLN A 54 13.23 -10.82 14.26
CA GLN A 54 13.56 -10.71 15.69
C GLN A 54 12.35 -10.40 16.57
N LYS A 55 11.33 -9.72 16.02
CA LYS A 55 10.31 -9.03 16.85
C LYS A 55 8.86 -9.44 16.57
N ALA A 56 8.55 -9.99 15.40
CA ALA A 56 7.17 -10.29 15.03
C ALA A 56 6.62 -11.44 15.88
N TYR A 57 5.43 -11.24 16.45
CA TYR A 57 4.69 -12.27 17.20
C TYR A 57 3.76 -13.12 16.33
N CYS A 58 3.44 -12.67 15.12
CA CYS A 58 2.58 -13.39 14.17
C CYS A 58 3.23 -13.47 12.79
N ASP A 59 2.65 -14.27 11.89
CA ASP A 59 3.17 -14.43 10.53
C ASP A 59 3.14 -13.09 9.78
N TYR A 60 4.08 -12.90 8.87
CA TYR A 60 4.19 -11.64 8.16
C TYR A 60 4.64 -11.79 6.71
N GLY A 61 4.25 -10.79 5.91
CA GLY A 61 4.86 -10.47 4.63
C GLY A 61 5.25 -9.00 4.60
N ILE A 62 6.26 -8.65 3.79
CA ILE A 62 6.74 -7.27 3.65
C ILE A 62 6.61 -6.86 2.19
N PHE A 63 5.96 -5.73 1.92
CA PHE A 63 5.90 -5.16 0.58
C PHE A 63 7.22 -4.48 0.21
N ALA A 64 7.58 -4.56 -1.06
CA ALA A 64 8.61 -3.70 -1.66
C ALA A 64 7.97 -2.37 -2.12
N GLY A 65 8.70 -1.26 -2.02
CA GLY A 65 8.25 0.06 -2.43
C GLY A 65 8.71 0.41 -3.85
N ALA A 66 7.78 0.80 -4.70
CA ALA A 66 8.09 1.42 -5.98
C ALA A 66 8.44 2.91 -5.79
N ASN A 67 9.43 3.40 -6.54
CA ASN A 67 9.72 4.82 -6.71
C ASN A 67 10.01 5.13 -8.19
N LEU A 68 10.29 6.39 -8.51
CA LEU A 68 10.48 6.84 -9.90
C LEU A 68 11.70 6.23 -10.62
N THR A 69 12.66 5.65 -9.90
CA THR A 69 13.97 5.26 -10.46
C THR A 69 14.35 3.82 -10.22
N ASN A 70 13.58 3.02 -9.48
CA ASN A 70 13.98 1.68 -9.05
C ASN A 70 13.29 0.53 -9.80
N ALA A 71 12.61 0.79 -10.92
CA ALA A 71 11.86 -0.25 -11.63
C ALA A 71 12.74 -1.42 -12.11
N ALA A 72 14.01 -1.14 -12.46
CA ALA A 72 14.95 -2.16 -12.92
C ALA A 72 15.56 -2.97 -11.77
N GLU A 73 15.77 -2.36 -10.60
CA GLU A 73 16.47 -2.96 -9.46
C GLU A 73 15.54 -3.63 -8.46
N ILE A 74 14.34 -3.08 -8.23
CA ILE A 74 13.40 -3.60 -7.23
C ILE A 74 12.98 -5.06 -7.44
N PRO A 75 12.94 -5.65 -8.67
CA PRO A 75 12.65 -7.06 -8.84
C PRO A 75 13.60 -8.00 -8.07
N ALA A 76 14.81 -7.55 -7.71
CA ALA A 76 15.76 -8.34 -6.93
C ALA A 76 15.20 -8.79 -5.56
N VAL A 77 14.32 -8.00 -4.93
CA VAL A 77 13.70 -8.37 -3.64
C VAL A 77 12.40 -9.16 -3.78
N ALA A 78 11.89 -9.30 -5.01
CA ALA A 78 10.61 -9.96 -5.28
C ALA A 78 10.48 -11.37 -4.69
N PRO A 79 11.53 -12.23 -4.63
CA PRO A 79 11.44 -13.55 -4.00
C PRO A 79 10.98 -13.51 -2.54
N HIS A 80 11.35 -12.46 -1.80
CA HIS A 80 11.08 -12.28 -0.37
C HIS A 80 9.94 -11.30 -0.09
N ALA A 81 9.49 -10.54 -1.09
CA ALA A 81 8.41 -9.57 -0.94
C ALA A 81 7.02 -10.21 -1.07
N ALA A 82 6.07 -9.72 -0.27
CA ALA A 82 4.65 -10.02 -0.41
C ALA A 82 4.07 -9.51 -1.75
N GLY A 83 4.67 -8.45 -2.29
CA GLY A 83 4.31 -7.83 -3.56
C GLY A 83 4.99 -6.47 -3.70
N LEU A 84 4.68 -5.75 -4.77
CA LEU A 84 5.08 -4.37 -4.98
C LEU A 84 3.97 -3.43 -4.57
N LYS A 85 4.28 -2.43 -3.73
CA LYS A 85 3.37 -1.35 -3.35
C LYS A 85 3.73 -0.08 -4.12
N MET A 86 2.76 0.40 -4.90
CA MET A 86 2.82 1.68 -5.62
C MET A 86 1.99 2.74 -4.89
N TYR A 87 2.50 3.98 -4.83
CA TYR A 87 1.76 5.13 -4.29
C TYR A 87 1.55 6.15 -5.40
N LEU A 88 0.32 6.26 -5.91
CA LEU A 88 -0.02 7.07 -7.08
C LEU A 88 -0.60 8.45 -6.70
N ASP A 89 -0.96 8.59 -5.43
CA ASP A 89 -1.47 9.82 -4.82
C ASP A 89 -0.59 10.21 -3.63
N VAL A 90 -0.94 11.34 -3.00
CA VAL A 90 -0.15 11.97 -1.93
C VAL A 90 0.34 10.97 -0.89
N THR A 91 1.65 10.76 -0.89
CA THR A 91 2.36 9.85 0.01
C THR A 91 3.54 10.55 0.70
N PHE A 92 4.17 9.85 1.64
CA PHE A 92 5.35 10.35 2.36
C PHE A 92 6.64 9.87 1.68
N GLY A 93 7.62 10.77 1.59
CA GLY A 93 8.95 10.44 1.09
C GLY A 93 9.01 10.22 -0.43
N PRO A 94 10.05 9.53 -0.93
CA PRO A 94 10.34 9.43 -2.37
C PRO A 94 9.45 8.41 -3.12
N LEU A 95 8.32 8.03 -2.54
CA LEU A 95 7.48 6.93 -3.04
C LEU A 95 6.37 7.38 -4.00
N LEU A 96 6.18 8.70 -4.19
CA LEU A 96 5.16 9.21 -5.10
C LEU A 96 5.53 8.85 -6.54
N LEU A 97 4.61 8.19 -7.23
CA LEU A 97 4.69 7.91 -8.65
C LEU A 97 3.69 8.80 -9.38
N ASP A 98 4.10 10.01 -9.75
CA ASP A 98 3.29 10.99 -10.49
C ASP A 98 3.46 10.89 -12.01
N ASP A 99 4.22 9.91 -12.49
CA ASP A 99 4.44 9.62 -13.91
C ASP A 99 3.93 8.23 -14.28
N THR A 100 2.96 8.16 -15.21
CA THR A 100 2.44 6.91 -15.75
C THR A 100 3.51 6.06 -16.45
N THR A 101 4.58 6.66 -16.96
CA THR A 101 5.72 5.94 -17.56
C THR A 101 6.42 5.09 -16.50
N ALA A 102 6.64 5.64 -15.31
CA ALA A 102 7.18 4.89 -14.19
C ALA A 102 6.24 3.74 -13.79
N TRP A 103 4.92 3.94 -13.85
CA TRP A 103 3.95 2.86 -13.57
C TRP A 103 4.15 1.72 -14.56
N MET A 104 4.18 2.03 -15.86
CA MET A 104 4.38 1.04 -16.92
C MET A 104 5.70 0.30 -16.78
N GLN A 105 6.79 0.99 -16.42
CA GLN A 105 8.08 0.35 -16.14
C GLN A 105 7.99 -0.65 -14.99
N HIS A 106 7.29 -0.32 -13.90
CA HIS A 106 7.07 -1.26 -12.79
C HIS A 106 6.23 -2.47 -13.22
N PHE A 107 5.19 -2.26 -14.03
CA PHE A 107 4.38 -3.35 -14.60
C PHE A 107 5.17 -4.23 -15.58
N GLU A 108 6.18 -3.69 -16.25
CA GLU A 108 7.06 -4.43 -17.16
C GLU A 108 8.07 -5.28 -16.39
N HIS A 109 8.75 -4.70 -15.39
CA HIS A 109 9.91 -5.32 -14.73
C HIS A 109 9.56 -6.18 -13.51
N TRP A 110 8.48 -5.87 -12.79
CA TRP A 110 8.09 -6.67 -11.62
C TRP A 110 7.66 -8.09 -12.04
N PRO A 111 8.05 -9.19 -11.37
CA PRO A 111 7.67 -10.53 -11.81
C PRO A 111 6.16 -10.76 -11.92
N THR A 112 5.68 -11.33 -13.03
CA THR A 112 4.24 -11.53 -13.33
C THR A 112 3.52 -12.40 -12.31
N ALA A 113 4.24 -13.34 -11.69
CA ALA A 113 3.71 -14.20 -10.63
C ALA A 113 3.58 -13.50 -9.27
N ARG A 114 4.04 -12.24 -9.13
CA ARG A 114 4.02 -11.49 -7.87
C ARG A 114 2.98 -10.36 -7.91
N PRO A 115 2.23 -10.12 -6.81
CA PRO A 115 1.20 -9.09 -6.77
C PRO A 115 1.75 -7.66 -6.93
N ILE A 116 0.93 -6.80 -7.53
CA ILE A 116 1.07 -5.35 -7.49
C ILE A 116 -0.15 -4.78 -6.76
N VAL A 117 0.10 -3.96 -5.75
CA VAL A 117 -0.92 -3.27 -4.97
C VAL A 117 -0.68 -1.76 -5.03
N ALA A 118 -1.73 -0.95 -5.10
CA ALA A 118 -1.59 0.49 -5.29
C ALA A 118 -2.47 1.30 -4.34
N HIS A 119 -1.90 2.36 -3.79
CA HIS A 119 -2.67 3.49 -3.26
C HIS A 119 -3.02 4.39 -4.44
N ALA A 120 -4.30 4.43 -4.81
CA ALA A 120 -4.82 5.23 -5.91
C ALA A 120 -6.20 5.79 -5.53
N GLU A 121 -6.43 7.07 -5.80
CA GLU A 121 -7.68 7.78 -5.54
C GLU A 121 -8.24 8.42 -6.83
N GLY A 122 -9.56 8.63 -6.89
CA GLY A 122 -10.19 9.38 -7.97
C GLY A 122 -9.79 8.93 -9.38
N ALA A 123 -9.20 9.83 -10.18
CA ALA A 123 -8.84 9.61 -11.58
C ALA A 123 -7.68 8.61 -11.77
N ASN A 124 -6.86 8.36 -10.73
CA ASN A 124 -5.76 7.41 -10.82
C ASN A 124 -6.25 5.95 -10.85
N ILE A 125 -7.43 5.66 -10.30
CA ILE A 125 -8.02 4.32 -10.34
C ILE A 125 -8.28 3.83 -11.77
N PRO A 126 -9.06 4.52 -12.62
CA PRO A 126 -9.29 4.06 -13.99
C PRO A 126 -8.01 4.06 -14.83
N ALA A 127 -7.09 5.00 -14.60
CA ALA A 127 -5.78 5.02 -15.27
C ALA A 127 -4.94 3.78 -14.93
N LEU A 128 -4.86 3.42 -13.64
CA LEU A 128 -4.16 2.22 -13.18
C LEU A 128 -4.80 0.93 -13.71
N ILE A 129 -6.14 0.85 -13.72
CA ILE A 129 -6.85 -0.30 -14.29
C ILE A 129 -6.51 -0.45 -15.78
N PHE A 130 -6.45 0.67 -16.51
CA PHE A 130 -6.05 0.67 -17.92
C PHE A 130 -4.61 0.17 -18.13
N VAL A 131 -3.65 0.65 -17.32
CA VAL A 131 -2.25 0.16 -17.35
C VAL A 131 -2.20 -1.34 -17.04
N ALA A 132 -2.87 -1.79 -15.99
CA ALA A 132 -2.92 -3.21 -15.63
C ALA A 132 -3.46 -4.09 -16.78
N ASN A 133 -4.50 -3.62 -17.47
CA ASN A 133 -5.06 -4.29 -18.63
C ASN A 133 -4.11 -4.27 -19.84
N LEU A 134 -3.38 -3.17 -20.08
CA LEU A 134 -2.38 -3.07 -21.15
C LEU A 134 -1.28 -4.13 -21.00
N PHE A 135 -0.85 -4.40 -19.76
CA PHE A 135 0.14 -5.43 -19.45
C PHE A 135 -0.46 -6.82 -19.23
N ASN A 136 -1.79 -6.98 -19.36
CA ASN A 136 -2.51 -8.23 -19.08
C ASN A 136 -2.17 -8.82 -17.69
N ARG A 137 -2.18 -7.97 -16.65
CA ARG A 137 -1.76 -8.35 -15.29
C ARG A 137 -2.76 -7.89 -14.23
N PRO A 138 -2.97 -8.67 -13.17
CA PRO A 138 -3.83 -8.25 -12.08
C PRO A 138 -3.26 -7.07 -11.29
N VAL A 139 -4.15 -6.23 -10.76
CA VAL A 139 -3.81 -5.17 -9.80
C VAL A 139 -4.78 -5.15 -8.63
N HIS A 140 -4.29 -4.80 -7.44
CA HIS A 140 -5.10 -4.61 -6.24
C HIS A 140 -5.12 -3.13 -5.82
N ILE A 141 -6.31 -2.56 -5.67
CA ILE A 141 -6.50 -1.16 -5.24
C ILE A 141 -6.72 -1.12 -3.72
N CYS A 142 -5.79 -0.49 -3.02
CA CYS A 142 -5.85 -0.35 -1.56
C CYS A 142 -6.95 0.62 -1.14
N HIS A 143 -7.55 0.34 0.03
CA HIS A 143 -8.41 1.23 0.83
C HIS A 143 -9.37 2.13 0.02
N VAL A 144 -10.20 1.53 -0.84
CA VAL A 144 -11.28 2.24 -1.55
C VAL A 144 -12.18 2.93 -0.53
N ALA A 145 -12.52 4.20 -0.78
CA ALA A 145 -13.23 5.04 0.19
C ALA A 145 -14.55 5.59 -0.37
N ARG A 146 -14.62 5.81 -1.69
CA ARG A 146 -15.72 6.59 -2.29
C ARG A 146 -16.63 5.74 -3.17
N ARG A 147 -17.90 6.16 -3.23
CA ARG A 147 -18.91 5.58 -4.13
C ARG A 147 -18.45 5.53 -5.59
N ALA A 148 -17.89 6.63 -6.09
CA ALA A 148 -17.42 6.71 -7.48
C ALA A 148 -16.30 5.69 -7.76
N GLU A 149 -15.40 5.48 -6.80
CA GLU A 149 -14.27 4.55 -6.91
C GLU A 149 -14.76 3.10 -6.99
N ILE A 150 -15.66 2.70 -6.08
CA ILE A 150 -16.19 1.32 -6.10
C ILE A 150 -17.10 1.08 -7.32
N GLU A 151 -17.80 2.10 -7.82
CA GLU A 151 -18.55 2.04 -9.09
C GLU A 151 -17.64 1.80 -10.29
N MET A 152 -16.50 2.48 -10.37
CA MET A 152 -15.49 2.27 -11.41
C MET A 152 -14.89 0.86 -11.36
N ILE A 153 -14.56 0.36 -10.16
CA ILE A 153 -14.00 -0.99 -9.97
C ILE A 153 -15.03 -2.06 -10.33
N ARG A 154 -16.31 -1.88 -9.96
CA ARG A 154 -17.40 -2.78 -10.34
C ARG A 154 -17.51 -2.89 -11.86
N ALA A 155 -17.57 -1.75 -12.55
CA ALA A 155 -17.67 -1.71 -14.01
C ALA A 155 -16.45 -2.38 -14.70
N ALA A 156 -15.25 -2.23 -14.13
CA ALA A 156 -14.05 -2.92 -14.62
C ALA A 156 -14.14 -4.44 -14.45
N LYS A 157 -14.62 -4.92 -13.29
CA LYS A 157 -14.85 -6.35 -13.06
C LYS A 157 -15.92 -6.94 -13.99
N GLU A 158 -17.01 -6.22 -14.22
CA GLU A 158 -18.08 -6.63 -15.16
C GLU A 158 -17.56 -6.78 -16.61
N LYS A 159 -16.53 -6.02 -16.98
CA LYS A 159 -15.83 -6.13 -18.27
C LYS A 159 -14.75 -7.22 -18.29
N GLY A 160 -14.50 -7.90 -17.17
CA GLY A 160 -13.49 -8.95 -17.06
C GLY A 160 -12.06 -8.46 -16.80
N TYR A 161 -11.86 -7.18 -16.45
CA TYR A 161 -10.53 -6.69 -16.09
C TYR A 161 -10.06 -7.30 -14.75
N PRO A 162 -8.78 -7.71 -14.64
CA PRO A 162 -8.27 -8.43 -13.47
C PRO A 162 -7.96 -7.47 -12.31
N VAL A 163 -8.98 -6.82 -11.76
CA VAL A 163 -8.84 -5.87 -10.65
C VAL A 163 -9.48 -6.41 -9.38
N THR A 164 -8.79 -6.24 -8.26
CA THR A 164 -9.31 -6.47 -6.90
C THR A 164 -9.15 -5.21 -6.05
N CYS A 165 -9.80 -5.16 -4.90
CA CYS A 165 -9.70 -4.01 -3.99
C CYS A 165 -9.99 -4.40 -2.54
N GLU A 166 -9.58 -3.55 -1.60
CA GLU A 166 -9.90 -3.64 -0.17
C GLU A 166 -10.52 -2.32 0.33
N VAL A 167 -11.15 -2.36 1.50
CA VAL A 167 -11.74 -1.19 2.17
C VAL A 167 -11.23 -1.16 3.61
N GLY A 168 -10.77 0.00 4.07
CA GLY A 168 -10.41 0.19 5.48
C GLY A 168 -11.65 0.27 6.37
N PRO A 169 -11.68 -0.33 7.58
CA PRO A 169 -12.87 -0.30 8.44
C PRO A 169 -13.38 1.12 8.73
N HIS A 170 -12.49 2.10 8.82
CA HIS A 170 -12.86 3.50 9.03
C HIS A 170 -13.69 4.09 7.88
N HIS A 171 -13.58 3.59 6.64
CA HIS A 171 -14.44 4.02 5.53
C HIS A 171 -15.86 3.42 5.60
N LEU A 172 -16.09 2.44 6.48
CA LEU A 172 -17.40 1.81 6.69
C LEU A 172 -18.11 2.35 7.94
N PHE A 173 -17.34 2.77 8.94
CA PHE A 173 -17.85 3.10 10.27
C PHE A 173 -17.62 4.56 10.68
N LEU A 174 -16.88 5.34 9.89
CA LEU A 174 -16.73 6.78 10.08
C LEU A 174 -17.13 7.50 8.79
N SER A 175 -17.62 8.73 8.94
CA SER A 175 -17.96 9.60 7.83
C SER A 175 -17.47 11.04 8.05
N SER A 176 -17.79 11.93 7.13
CA SER A 176 -17.61 13.37 7.30
C SER A 176 -18.27 13.93 8.57
N ASP A 177 -19.31 13.26 9.09
CA ASP A 177 -20.03 13.68 10.29
C ASP A 177 -19.18 13.53 11.56
N ASP A 178 -18.17 12.65 11.52
CA ASP A 178 -17.23 12.46 12.63
C ASP A 178 -16.09 13.47 12.65
N PHE A 179 -15.93 14.28 11.59
CA PHE A 179 -14.74 15.10 11.37
C PHE A 179 -14.54 16.16 12.45
N GLU A 180 -15.59 16.83 12.90
CA GLU A 180 -15.50 17.85 13.96
C GLU A 180 -14.96 17.26 15.26
N ARG A 181 -15.52 16.10 15.66
CA ARG A 181 -15.09 15.34 16.84
C ARG A 181 -13.65 14.88 16.73
N LEU A 182 -13.25 14.32 15.58
CA LEU A 182 -11.90 13.78 15.37
C LEU A 182 -10.84 14.86 15.23
N SER A 183 -11.18 15.99 14.61
CA SER A 183 -10.26 17.12 14.45
C SER A 183 -10.02 17.90 15.74
N GLN A 184 -10.72 17.57 16.83
CA GLN A 184 -10.72 18.32 18.09
C GLN A 184 -10.97 19.81 17.83
N ASN A 185 -12.07 20.11 17.12
CA ASN A 185 -12.45 21.48 16.73
C ASN A 185 -11.33 22.19 15.94
N GLY A 186 -10.71 21.47 14.99
CA GLY A 186 -9.70 22.03 14.09
C GLY A 186 -8.26 22.04 14.63
N LYS A 187 -8.01 21.57 15.85
CA LYS A 187 -6.63 21.41 16.38
C LYS A 187 -5.82 20.41 15.56
N TYR A 188 -6.48 19.39 15.00
CA TYR A 188 -5.89 18.39 14.11
C TYR A 188 -6.70 18.34 12.81
N PRO A 189 -6.42 19.22 11.83
CA PRO A 189 -7.30 19.44 10.70
C PRO A 189 -7.42 18.24 9.74
N GLY A 190 -6.56 17.21 9.83
CA GLY A 190 -6.68 15.99 9.03
C GLY A 190 -6.81 16.22 7.52
N ARG A 191 -7.34 15.22 6.79
CA ARG A 191 -7.90 15.42 5.44
C ARG A 191 -9.43 15.40 5.57
N LYS A 192 -10.12 16.37 4.97
CA LYS A 192 -11.59 16.44 4.93
C LYS A 192 -12.23 15.50 3.90
N GLU A 193 -11.41 14.86 3.08
CA GLU A 193 -11.84 14.06 1.95
C GLU A 193 -11.62 12.58 2.28
N VAL A 194 -12.66 11.93 2.77
CA VAL A 194 -12.77 10.47 2.84
C VAL A 194 -14.11 10.08 2.25
#